data_AF-A0A6N7I4H1-F1
#
_entry.id   AF-A0A6N7I4H1-F1
#
_cell.length_a   1.000
_cell.length_b   1.000
_cell.length_c   1.000
_cell.angle_alpha   90.00
_cell.angle_beta   90.00
_cell.angle_gamma   90.00
#
_symmetry.space_group_name_H-M   'P 1'
#
loop_
_entity.id
_entity.type
_entity.pdbx_description
1 polymer ?
#
loop_
_entity_poly.entity_id
_entity_poly.type
_entity_poly.pdbx_seq_one_letter_code
_entity_poly.pdbx_strand_id
1 'polypeptide(L)' 'MTALGRIGQPADVADLVALLAHPDSRWVTGQNIRADGGLS' A
#
# COMPACT_ATOMS: atom_id res chain seq x y z
N MET A 1 -7.90 2.18 -16.38
CA MET A 1 -7.66 0.74 -16.13
C MET A 1 -6.37 0.66 -15.32
N THR A 2 -6.38 0.02 -14.16
CA THR A 2 -5.18 -0.15 -13.31
C THR A 2 -4.43 -1.41 -13.71
N ALA A 3 -3.13 -1.53 -13.39
CA ALA A 3 -2.33 -2.72 -13.68
C ALA A 3 -2.92 -4.01 -13.08
N LEU A 4 -3.55 -3.92 -11.91
CA LEU A 4 -4.19 -5.07 -11.26
C LEU A 4 -5.58 -5.42 -11.82
N GLY A 5 -6.16 -4.60 -12.70
CA GLY A 5 -7.40 -4.93 -13.41
C GLY A 5 -8.66 -5.08 -12.54
N ARG A 6 -8.60 -4.72 -11.25
CA ARG A 6 -9.73 -4.80 -10.30
C ARG A 6 -9.85 -3.53 -9.47
N ILE A 7 -11.05 -3.33 -8.91
CA ILE A 7 -11.29 -2.29 -7.89
C ILE A 7 -10.61 -2.72 -6.58
N GLY A 8 -9.92 -1.76 -5.96
CA GLY A 8 -9.30 -1.92 -4.65
C GLY A 8 -10.35 -2.16 -3.56
N GLN A 9 -9.99 -2.95 -2.57
CA GLN A 9 -10.80 -3.26 -1.40
C GLN A 9 -10.15 -2.66 -0.16
N PRO A 10 -10.91 -2.40 0.92
CA PRO A 10 -10.34 -1.88 2.17
C PRO A 10 -9.15 -2.70 2.71
N ALA A 11 -9.17 -4.02 2.50
CA ALA A 11 -8.09 -4.92 2.88
C ALA A 11 -6.75 -4.58 2.21
N ASP A 12 -6.75 -4.12 0.95
CA ASP A 12 -5.52 -3.80 0.22
C ASP A 12 -4.75 -2.63 0.87
N VAL A 13 -5.49 -1.68 1.45
CA VAL A 13 -4.90 -0.56 2.19
C VAL A 13 -4.48 -1.02 3.59
N ALA A 14 -5.29 -1.86 4.24
CA ALA A 14 -4.98 -2.38 5.57
C ALA A 14 -3.68 -3.21 5.58
N ASP A 15 -3.45 -4.02 4.56
CA ASP A 15 -2.23 -4.82 4.42
C ASP A 15 -0.98 -3.92 4.27
N LEU A 16 -1.07 -2.84 3.48
CA LEU A 16 0.01 -1.87 3.37
C LEU A 16 0.27 -1.15 4.71
N VAL A 17 -0.79 -0.77 5.43
CA VAL A 17 -0.67 -0.15 6.76
C VAL A 17 -0.02 -1.11 7.75
N ALA A 18 -0.42 -2.38 7.76
CA ALA A 18 0.15 -3.41 8.63
C ALA A 18 1.65 -3.59 8.34
N LEU A 19 2.05 -3.60 7.07
CA LEU A 19 3.45 -3.65 6.66
C LEU A 19 4.23 -2.43 7.18
N LEU A 20 3.69 -1.22 7.02
CA LEU A 20 4.37 0.01 7.46
C LEU A 20 4.43 0.15 8.98
N ALA A 21 3.46 -0.40 9.70
CA ALA A 21 3.44 -0.43 11.16
C ALA A 21 4.36 -1.53 11.75
N HIS A 22 4.87 -2.45 10.93
CA HIS A 22 5.72 -3.54 11.40
C HIS A 22 7.07 -3.01 11.95
N PRO A 23 7.64 -3.59 13.02
CA PRO A 23 8.94 -3.15 13.58
C PRO A 23 10.10 -3.16 12.58
N ASP A 24 10.04 -4.02 11.57
CA ASP A 24 11.08 -4.09 10.52
C ASP A 24 11.06 -2.87 9.59
N SER A 25 9.93 -2.15 9.52
CA SER A 25 9.76 -0.94 8.71
C SER A 25 10.34 0.32 9.38
N ARG A 26 11.03 0.21 10.53
CA ARG A 26 11.53 1.34 11.34
C ARG A 26 12.40 2.38 10.63
N TRP A 27 12.96 2.04 9.47
CA TRP A 27 13.79 2.95 8.66
C TRP A 27 13.03 3.62 7.50
N VAL A 28 11.76 3.25 7.28
CA VAL A 28 10.90 3.82 6.24
C VAL A 28 10.18 5.03 6.82
N THR A 29 10.61 6.23 6.41
CA THR A 29 10.00 7.49 6.84
C THR A 29 10.02 8.52 5.71
N GLY A 30 9.09 9.49 5.75
CA GLY A 30 8.96 10.55 4.75
C GLY A 30 8.49 10.09 3.36
N GLN A 31 8.02 8.85 3.22
CA GLN A 31 7.59 8.29 1.93
C GLN A 31 6.08 8.36 1.75
N ASN A 32 5.64 8.53 0.50
CA ASN A 32 4.24 8.36 0.11
C ASN A 32 4.12 7.10 -0.75
N ILE A 33 3.55 6.04 -0.19
CA ILE A 33 3.42 4.73 -0.84
C ILE A 33 1.95 4.54 -1.24
N ARG A 34 1.70 4.29 -2.51
CA ARG A 34 0.34 4.19 -3.08
C ARG A 34 -0.12 2.74 -3.16
N ALA A 35 -1.30 2.47 -2.59
CA ALA A 35 -2.06 1.23 -2.78
C ALA A 35 -3.19 1.46 -3.80
N ASP A 36 -2.85 1.77 -5.05
CA ASP A 36 -3.82 2.15 -6.10
C ASP A 36 -3.98 1.09 -7.21
N GLY A 37 -3.38 -0.09 -7.02
CA GLY A 37 -3.38 -1.16 -8.00
C GLY A 37 -2.58 -0.86 -9.27
N GLY A 38 -1.62 0.07 -9.20
CA GLY A 38 -0.79 0.48 -10.34
C GLY A 38 -1.54 1.44 -11.26
N LEU A 39 -2.24 2.41 -10.69
CA LEU A 39 -2.92 3.47 -11.43
C LEU A 39 -1.97 4.63 -11.78
N SER A 40 -1.02 4.91 -10.89
CA SER A 40 -0.13 6.08 -10.98
C SER A 40 1.23 5.81 -11.59
#